data_AF-R9PSH7-F1
#
_entry.id   AF-R9PSH7-F1
#
_cell.length_a   1.000
_cell.length_b   1.000
_cell.length_c   1.000
_cell.angle_alpha   90.00
_cell.angle_beta   90.00
_cell.angle_gamma   90.00
#
_symmetry.space_group_name_H-M   'P 1'
#
loop_
_entity.id
_entity.type
_entity.pdbx_description
1 polymer ?
#
loop_
_entity_poly.entity_id
_entity_poly.type
_entity_poly.pdbx_seq_one_letter_code
_entity_poly.pdbx_strand_id
1 'polypeptide(L)' 'MESGLAFSTTLNNLGVSNGADFLASWLQTLLTALPFALVLIITVSLTIKPRVERFLKS' A
#
# COMPACT_ATOMS: atom_id res chain seq x y z
N MET A 1 1.73 -8.09 -0.51
CA MET A 1 3.00 -7.50 -0.99
C MET A 1 3.22 -6.10 -0.41
N GLU A 2 2.17 -5.34 -0.10
CA GLU A 2 2.29 -3.96 0.42
C GLU A 2 2.85 -3.85 1.85
N SER A 3 2.60 -4.84 2.72
CA SER A 3 3.13 -4.82 4.09
C SER A 3 4.67 -4.87 4.14
N GLY A 4 5.30 -5.57 3.19
CA GLY A 4 6.76 -5.64 3.06
C GLY A 4 7.38 -4.33 2.57
N LEU A 5 6.68 -3.60 1.69
CA LEU A 5 7.11 -2.26 1.28
C LEU A 5 6.97 -1.26 2.43
N ALA A 6 5.86 -1.30 3.18
CA ALA A 6 5.70 -0.47 4.38
C ALA A 6 6.78 -0.78 5.43
N PHE A 7 7.14 -2.05 5.60
CA PHE A 7 8.22 -2.49 6.50
C PHE A 7 9.59 -1.95 6.06
N SER A 8 9.97 -2.13 4.79
CA SER A 8 11.24 -1.60 4.26
C SER A 8 11.31 -0.06 4.30
N THR A 9 10.21 0.64 4.02
CA THR A 9 10.16 2.11 4.12
C THR A 9 10.29 2.59 5.56
N THR A 10 9.67 1.91 6.52
CA THR A 10 9.81 2.24 7.95
C THR A 10 11.25 1.97 8.41
N LEU A 11 11.86 0.87 7.97
CA LEU A 11 13.25 0.53 8.28
C LEU A 11 14.23 1.56 7.73
N ASN A 12 13.98 2.03 6.50
CA ASN A 12 14.84 3.00 5.84
C ASN A 12 14.72 4.41 6.44
N ASN A 13 13.51 4.82 6.85
CA ASN A 13 13.28 6.18 7.36
C ASN A 13 13.59 6.38 8.84
N LEU A 14 13.41 5.35 9.68
CA LEU A 14 13.56 5.48 11.15
C LEU A 14 14.80 4.77 11.70
N GLY A 15 15.31 3.74 11.02
CA GLY A 15 16.35 2.86 11.55
C GLY A 15 15.87 2.04 12.76
N VAL A 16 16.55 0.91 13.03
CA VAL A 16 16.22 -0.02 14.14
C VAL A 16 16.85 0.46 15.45
N SER A 17 16.68 1.73 15.81
CA SER A 17 17.22 2.25 17.09
C SER A 17 16.26 2.00 18.25
N ASN A 18 14.94 2.17 18.02
CA ASN A 18 13.87 1.90 18.97
C ASN A 18 12.80 1.00 18.35
N GLY A 19 12.79 -0.28 18.73
CA GLY A 19 11.83 -1.25 18.21
C GLY A 19 10.35 -0.92 18.49
N ALA A 20 10.08 -0.22 19.59
CA ALA A 20 8.72 0.24 19.93
C ALA A 20 8.24 1.36 18.98
N ASP A 21 9.10 2.35 18.72
CA ASP A 21 8.79 3.47 17.81
C ASP A 21 8.68 3.00 16.35
N PHE A 22 9.48 2.00 15.97
CA PHE A 22 9.40 1.34 14.68
C PHE A 22 8.04 0.65 14.48
N LEU A 23 7.60 -0.17 15.43
CA LEU A 23 6.32 -0.88 15.32
C LEU A 23 5.14 0.10 15.32
N ALA A 24 5.18 1.13 16.16
CA ALA A 24 4.14 2.17 16.18
C ALA A 24 4.05 2.90 14.84
N SER A 25 5.19 3.31 14.27
CA SER A 25 5.25 4.03 13.00
C SER A 25 4.87 3.15 11.81
N TRP A 26 5.28 1.88 11.80
CA TRP A 26 4.90 0.91 10.78
C TRP A 26 3.40 0.66 10.77
N LEU A 27 2.80 0.44 11.95
CA LEU A 27 1.37 0.21 12.09
C LEU A 27 0.57 1.46 11.69
N GLN A 28 1.01 2.64 12.11
CA GLN A 28 0.38 3.90 11.73
C GLN A 28 0.43 4.13 10.23
N THR A 29 1.57 3.87 9.58
CA THR A 29 1.72 3.98 8.12
C THR A 29 0.82 2.99 7.39
N LEU A 30 0.70 1.76 7.90
CA LEU A 30 -0.17 0.73 7.33
C LEU A 30 -1.65 1.11 7.44
N LEU A 31 -2.08 1.62 8.59
CA LEU A 31 -3.47 2.03 8.82
C LEU A 31 -3.84 3.30 8.04
N THR A 32 -2.92 4.25 7.89
CA THR A 32 -3.14 5.48 7.11
C THR A 32 -3.15 5.23 5.60
N ALA A 33 -2.40 4.25 5.10
CA ALA A 33 -2.39 3.86 3.69
C ALA A 33 -3.62 3.02 3.29
N LEU A 34 -4.28 2.36 4.24
CA LEU A 34 -5.42 1.46 4.03
C LEU A 34 -6.62 2.10 3.30
N PRO A 35 -7.14 3.28 3.70
CA PRO A 35 -8.23 3.93 2.97
C PRO A 35 -7.86 4.28 1.53
N PHE A 36 -6.61 4.66 1.29
CA PHE A 36 -6.11 4.97 -0.06
C PHE A 36 -6.06 3.71 -0.93
N ALA A 37 -5.58 2.60 -0.38
CA ALA A 37 -5.55 1.31 -1.06
C ALA A 37 -6.97 0.82 -1.43
N LEU A 38 -7.95 0.99 -0.55
CA LEU A 38 -9.34 0.62 -0.82
C LEU A 38 -9.94 1.44 -1.97
N VAL A 39 -9.75 2.77 -1.97
CA VAL A 39 -10.21 3.64 -3.05
C VAL A 39 -9.53 3.28 -4.37
N LEU A 40 -8.23 2.99 -4.34
CA LEU A 40 -7.47 2.61 -5.53
C LEU A 40 -7.95 1.27 -6.10
N ILE A 41 -8.19 0.25 -5.27
CA ILE A 41 -8.74 -1.05 -5.71
C ILE A 41 -10.10 -0.88 -6.40
N ILE A 42 -11.00 -0.06 -5.83
CA ILE A 42 -12.32 0.20 -6.41
C ILE A 42 -12.15 0.93 -7.75
N THR A 43 -11.32 1.97 -7.79
CA THR A 43 -11.07 2.78 -8.99
C THR A 43 -10.46 1.94 -10.11
N VAL A 44 -9.46 1.11 -9.80
CA VAL A 44 -8.82 0.21 -10.76
C VAL A 44 -9.81 -0.85 -11.25
N SER A 45 -10.63 -1.41 -10.36
CA SER A 45 -11.64 -2.42 -10.74
C SER A 45 -12.72 -1.86 -11.65
N LEU A 46 -13.19 -0.64 -11.39
CA LEU A 46 -14.25 0.00 -12.18
C LEU A 46 -13.74 0.68 -13.45
N THR A 47 -12.50 1.18 -13.45
CA THR A 47 -11.98 1.99 -14.55
C THR A 47 -10.97 1.22 -15.40
N ILE A 48 -10.00 0.55 -14.78
CA ILE A 48 -8.88 -0.06 -15.50
C ILE A 48 -9.24 -1.45 -16.00
N LYS A 49 -9.85 -2.30 -15.16
CA LYS A 49 -10.22 -3.67 -15.54
C LYS A 49 -11.10 -3.74 -16.80
N PRO A 50 -12.21 -2.99 -16.95
CA PRO A 50 -13.02 -3.04 -18.16
C PRO A 50 -12.30 -2.46 -19.39
N ARG A 51 -11.39 -1.50 -19.19
CA ARG A 51 -10.58 -0.93 -20.28
C ARG A 51 -9.56 -1.95 -20.80
N VAL A 52 -8.89 -2.66 -19.89
CA VAL A 52 -7.92 -3.71 -20.22
C VAL A 52 -8.62 -4.89 -20.88
N GLU A 53 -9.75 -5.34 -20.36
CA GLU A 53 -10.56 -6.40 -21.00
C GLU A 53 -11.02 -6.01 -22.40
N ARG A 54 -11.41 -4.74 -22.60
CA ARG A 54 -11.79 -4.23 -23.93
C ARG A 54 -10.61 -4.10 -24.89
N PHE A 55 -9.41 -3.85 -24.38
CA PHE A 55 -8.19 -3.80 -25.18
C PHE A 55 -7.70 -5.20 -25.58
N LEU A 56 -7.78 -6.18 -24.67
CA LEU A 56 -7.38 -7.57 -24.92
C LEU A 56 -8.38 -8.36 -25.78
N LYS A 57 -9.63 -7.89 -25.89
CA LYS A 57 -10.63 -8.46 -26.82
C LYS A 57 -10.52 -7.91 -28.25
N SER A 58 -9.66 -6.93 -28.49
CA SER A 58 -9.33 -6.40 -29.82
C SER A 58 -8.09 -7.08 -30.39
#